data_AF-A0A0Q9Y843-F1
#
_entry.id   AF-A0A0Q9Y843-F1
#
_cell.length_a   1.000
_cell.length_b   1.000
_cell.length_c   1.000
_cell.angle_alpha   90.00
_cell.angle_beta   90.00
_cell.angle_gamma   90.00
#
_symmetry.space_group_name_H-M   'P 1'
#
loop_
_entity.id
_entity.type
_entity.pdbx_description
1 polymer ?
#
loop_
_entity_poly.entity_id
_entity_poly.type
_entity_poly.pdbx_seq_one_letter_code
_entity_poly.pdbx_strand_id
1 'polypeptide(L)'
;MQIKDPESNAVISDIFCQVRKTAEQTIFVLLNKNRDVSYENVSVRLFGNGSVEEWDCLSGKRWKIKGRKSDGDIEFKLDFCPSDLHVLVFQA
;
A
#
# COMPACT_ATOMS: atom_id res chain seq x y z
N MET A 1 -6.98 -4.60 4.45
CA MET A 1 -6.14 -3.39 4.35
C MET A 1 -7.00 -2.18 4.62
N GLN A 2 -6.42 -1.13 5.20
CA GLN A 2 -7.02 0.19 5.28
C GLN A 2 -6.07 1.20 4.63
N ILE A 3 -6.64 2.17 3.92
CA ILE A 3 -5.92 3.27 3.26
C ILE A 3 -6.63 4.56 3.68
N LYS A 4 -5.94 5.39 4.44
CA LYS A 4 -6.54 6.53 5.11
C LYS A 4 -5.69 7.78 5.00
N ASP A 5 -6.38 8.91 4.96
CA ASP A 5 -5.76 10.23 5.08
C ASP A 5 -5.11 10.36 6.48
N PRO A 6 -3.85 10.81 6.56
CA PRO A 6 -3.12 10.82 7.82
C PRO A 6 -3.65 11.82 8.85
N GLU A 7 -4.29 12.90 8.41
CA GLU A 7 -4.78 13.97 9.29
C GLU A 7 -6.20 13.70 9.76
N SER A 8 -7.10 13.47 8.81
CA SER A 8 -8.53 13.28 9.08
C SER A 8 -8.88 11.84 9.48
N ASN A 9 -7.99 10.88 9.24
CA ASN A 9 -8.24 9.44 9.42
C ASN A 9 -9.42 8.92 8.57
N ALA A 10 -9.86 9.72 7.58
CA ALA A 10 -10.91 9.36 6.64
C ALA A 10 -10.39 8.36 5.61
N VAL A 11 -11.27 7.49 5.11
CA VAL A 11 -10.93 6.56 4.03
C VAL A 11 -10.77 7.34 2.73
N ILE A 12 -9.68 7.12 2.00
CA ILE A 12 -9.45 7.73 0.69
C ILE A 12 -10.05 6.82 -0.38
N SER A 13 -11.26 7.14 -0.86
CA SER A 13 -11.99 6.33 -1.86
C SER A 13 -11.34 6.32 -3.25
N ASP A 14 -10.45 7.27 -3.50
CA ASP A 14 -9.78 7.44 -4.79
C ASP A 14 -8.63 6.46 -4.97
N ILE A 15 -8.05 5.97 -3.87
CA ILE A 15 -7.08 4.87 -3.93
C ILE A 15 -7.82 3.55 -4.09
N PHE A 16 -7.88 3.05 -5.32
CA PHE A 16 -8.36 1.72 -5.63
C PHE A 16 -7.35 0.66 -5.20
N CYS A 17 -7.85 -0.49 -4.74
CA CYS A 17 -7.03 -1.64 -4.40
C CYS A 17 -7.58 -2.91 -5.04
N GLN A 18 -6.73 -3.64 -5.75
CA GLN A 18 -6.96 -5.03 -6.13
C GLN A 18 -6.04 -5.96 -5.34
N VAL A 19 -6.60 -7.06 -4.82
CA VAL A 19 -5.85 -8.05 -4.03
C VAL A 19 -5.83 -9.38 -4.77
N ARG A 20 -4.65 -9.99 -4.87
CA ARG A 20 -4.48 -11.36 -5.32
C ARG A 20 -3.73 -12.17 -4.25
N LYS A 21 -4.38 -13.19 -3.72
CA LYS A 21 -3.76 -14.16 -2.83
C LYS A 21 -3.26 -15.36 -3.62
N THR A 22 -2.07 -15.83 -3.28
CA THR A 22 -1.47 -17.07 -3.80
C THR A 22 -1.07 -17.95 -2.62
N ALA A 23 -0.54 -19.15 -2.89
CA ALA A 23 -0.01 -20.02 -1.83
C ALA A 23 1.20 -19.40 -1.10
N GLU A 24 1.98 -18.56 -1.79
CA GLU A 24 3.27 -18.04 -1.30
C GLU A 24 3.18 -16.62 -0.78
N GLN A 25 2.32 -15.79 -1.39
CA GLN A 25 2.28 -14.35 -1.13
C GLN A 25 0.91 -13.74 -1.41
N THR A 26 0.69 -12.56 -0.82
CA THR A 26 -0.44 -11.69 -1.17
C THR A 26 0.08 -10.46 -1.92
N ILE A 27 -0.48 -10.19 -3.09
CA ILE A 27 -0.13 -9.04 -3.93
C ILE A 27 -1.26 -8.03 -3.83
N PHE A 28 -0.91 -6.77 -3.59
CA PHE A 28 -1.80 -5.62 -3.60
C PHE A 28 -1.39 -4.69 -4.74
N VAL A 29 -2.34 -4.34 -5.59
CA VAL A 29 -2.17 -3.32 -6.61
C VAL A 29 -3.00 -2.12 -6.19
N LEU A 30 -2.32 -1.02 -5.86
CA LEU A 30 -2.91 0.23 -5.41
C LEU A 30 -2.83 1.25 -6.54
N LEU A 31 -3.95 1.86 -6.89
CA LEU A 31 -4.03 2.87 -7.95
C LEU A 31 -4.71 4.11 -7.41
N ASN A 32 -4.06 5.26 -7.51
CA ASN A 32 -4.76 6.53 -7.40
C ASN A 32 -5.62 6.74 -8.66
N LYS A 33 -6.94 6.59 -8.54
CA LYS A 33 -7.86 6.81 -9.68
C LYS A 33 -8.03 8.30 -9.99
N ASN A 34 -7.64 9.18 -9.08
CA ASN A 34 -7.71 10.61 -9.29
C ASN A 34 -6.56 11.05 -10.21
N ARG A 35 -6.92 11.76 -11.28
CA ARG A 35 -5.98 12.18 -12.32
C ARG A 35 -5.32 13.53 -12.04
N ASP A 36 -5.83 14.25 -11.04
CA ASP A 36 -5.46 15.64 -10.77
C ASP A 36 -4.97 15.85 -9.34
N VAL A 37 -5.26 14.93 -8.42
CA VAL A 37 -4.96 15.07 -6.98
C VAL A 37 -3.92 14.06 -6.54
N SER A 38 -2.87 14.56 -5.87
CA SER A 38 -1.91 13.77 -5.11
C SER A 38 -2.40 13.53 -3.68
N TYR A 39 -2.02 12.41 -3.09
CA TYR A 39 -2.22 12.13 -1.67
C TYR A 39 -0.88 11.84 -1.01
N GLU A 40 -0.48 12.68 -0.06
CA GLU A 40 0.80 12.55 0.64
C GLU A 40 0.61 11.89 2.00
N ASN A 41 1.63 11.15 2.43
CA ASN A 41 1.71 10.52 3.75
C ASN A 41 0.52 9.60 4.08
N VAL A 42 -0.11 9.00 3.07
CA VAL A 42 -1.29 8.13 3.23
C VAL A 42 -0.98 6.99 4.17
N SER A 43 -1.77 6.84 5.24
CA SER A 43 -1.62 5.71 6.17
C SER A 43 -2.16 4.45 5.52
N VAL A 44 -1.27 3.47 5.35
CA VAL A 44 -1.59 2.14 4.85
C VAL A 44 -1.40 1.13 5.98
N ARG A 45 -2.49 0.44 6.31
CA ARG A 45 -2.50 -0.64 7.32
C ARG A 45 -2.80 -1.98 6.65
N LEU A 46 -1.82 -2.87 6.70
CA LEU A 46 -1.94 -4.26 6.25
C LEU A 46 -2.13 -5.18 7.45
N PHE A 47 -3.17 -6.02 7.40
CA PHE A 47 -3.43 -7.01 8.44
C PHE A 47 -2.56 -8.23 8.20
N GLY A 48 -1.77 -8.63 9.19
CA GLY A 48 -0.89 -9.78 9.13
C GLY A 48 0.50 -9.51 9.74
N ASN A 49 1.07 -10.56 10.32
CA ASN A 49 2.44 -10.55 10.81
C ASN A 49 3.35 -11.09 9.71
N GLY A 50 4.14 -10.20 9.07
CA GLY A 50 4.98 -10.58 7.94
C GLY A 50 5.96 -9.50 7.51
N SER A 51 6.39 -9.54 6.26
CA SER A 51 7.11 -8.45 5.59
C SER A 51 6.38 -7.97 4.35
N VAL A 52 6.56 -6.68 4.07
CA VAL A 52 6.01 -6.02 2.88
C VAL A 52 7.17 -5.51 2.05
N GLU A 53 7.12 -5.81 0.76
CA GLU A 53 7.96 -5.20 -0.25
C GLU A 53 7.12 -4.37 -1.19
N GLU A 54 7.73 -3.36 -1.77
CA GLU A 54 7.21 -2.65 -2.92
C GLU A 54 8.03 -3.03 -4.16
N TRP A 55 7.34 -3.33 -5.24
CA TRP A 55 7.91 -3.78 -6.48
C TRP A 55 7.71 -2.71 -7.55
N ASP A 56 8.80 -2.14 -8.04
CA ASP A 56 8.79 -1.35 -9.26
C ASP A 56 8.74 -2.31 -10.46
N CYS A 57 7.55 -2.47 -11.04
CA CYS A 57 7.34 -3.37 -12.17
C CYS A 57 8.01 -2.90 -13.47
N LEU A 58 8.42 -1.64 -13.58
CA LEU A 58 9.10 -1.12 -14.77
C LEU A 58 10.60 -1.40 -14.72
N SER A 59 11.24 -1.18 -13.57
CA SER A 59 12.68 -1.41 -13.42
C SER A 59 13.04 -2.80 -12.88
N GLY A 60 12.07 -3.52 -12.32
CA GLY A 60 12.27 -4.81 -11.64
C GLY A 60 12.87 -4.70 -10.24
N LYS A 61 13.13 -3.48 -9.75
CA LYS A 61 13.65 -3.24 -8.40
C LYS A 61 12.59 -3.54 -7.35
N ARG A 62 13.07 -3.97 -6.18
CA ARG A 62 12.24 -4.28 -5.01
C ARG A 62 12.87 -3.70 -3.78
N TRP A 63 12.07 -3.16 -2.88
CA TRP A 63 12.55 -2.70 -1.59
C TRP A 63 11.57 -3.07 -0.49
N LYS A 64 12.13 -3.36 0.69
CA LYS A 64 11.35 -3.64 1.88
C LYS A 64 10.76 -2.34 2.41
N ILE A 65 9.45 -2.33 2.63
CA ILE A 65 8.78 -1.24 3.33
C ILE A 65 9.05 -1.37 4.83
N LYS A 66 9.56 -0.30 5.43
CA LYS A 66 9.66 -0.18 6.89
C LYS A 66 8.33 0.33 7.42
N GLY A 67 7.61 -0.54 8.11
CA GLY A 67 6.37 -0.21 8.81
C GLY A 67 6.46 -0.47 10.30
N ARG A 68 5.67 0.26 11.08
CA ARG A 68 5.43 -0.04 12.49
C ARG A 68 4.57 -1.30 12.58
N LYS A 69 5.03 -2.28 13.34
CA LYS A 69 4.24 -3.48 13.65
C LYS A 69 3.50 -3.28 14.97
N SER A 70 2.18 -3.46 14.98
CA SER A 70 1.35 -3.40 16.19
C SER A 70 0.12 -4.28 16.01
N ASP A 71 -0.25 -5.03 17.05
CA ASP A 71 -1.53 -5.76 17.12
C ASP A 71 -1.82 -6.69 15.93
N GLY A 72 -0.79 -7.35 15.38
CA GLY A 72 -0.95 -8.24 14.24
C GLY A 72 -0.92 -7.56 12.87
N ASP A 73 -0.65 -6.25 12.83
CA ASP A 73 -0.69 -5.43 11.61
C ASP A 73 0.64 -4.75 11.33
N ILE A 74 0.82 -4.32 10.08
CA ILE A 74 1.92 -3.49 9.61
C ILE A 74 1.34 -2.17 9.11
N GLU A 75 1.76 -1.07 9.71
CA GLU A 75 1.38 0.29 9.32
C GLU A 75 2.59 1.04 8.75
N PHE A 76 2.40 1.67 7.60
CA PHE A 76 3.42 2.49 6.92
C PHE A 76 2.74 3.60 6.12
N LYS A 77 3.55 4.50 5.57
CA LYS A 77 3.09 5.61 4.74
C LYS A 77 3.51 5.41 3.29
N LEU A 78 2.64 5.82 2.38
CA LEU A 78 2.93 5.95 0.95
C LEU A 78 2.44 7.30 0.44
N ASP A 79 3.11 7.82 -0.57
CA ASP A 79 2.67 8.97 -1.33
C ASP A 79 2.11 8.48 -2.66
N PHE A 80 1.02 9.07 -3.13
CA PHE A 80 0.40 8.75 -4.41
C PHE A 80 0.36 10.00 -5.26
N CYS A 81 1.12 10.02 -6.35
CA CYS A 81 0.93 11.03 -7.40
C CYS A 81 -0.43 10.82 -8.11
N PRO A 82 -0.90 11.78 -8.93
CA PRO A 82 -2.09 11.57 -9.74
C PRO A 82 -1.88 10.40 -10.70
N SER A 83 -2.83 9.48 -10.78
CA SER A 83 -2.74 8.24 -11.57
C SER A 83 -1.61 7.27 -11.19
N ASP A 84 -1.00 7.43 -10.01
CA ASP A 84 0.12 6.61 -9.57
C ASP A 84 -0.27 5.18 -9.18
N LEU A 85 0.68 4.26 -9.30
CA LEU A 85 0.51 2.83 -9.08
C LEU A 85 1.58 2.29 -8.13
N HIS A 86 1.14 1.70 -7.02
CA HIS A 86 2.02 0.92 -6.14
C HIS A 86 1.68 -0.56 -6.20
N VAL A 87 2.69 -1.41 -6.32
CA VAL A 87 2.54 -2.85 -6.21
C VAL A 87 3.23 -3.32 -4.94
N LEU A 88 2.43 -3.76 -3.98
CA LEU A 88 2.92 -4.27 -2.70
C LEU A 88 2.82 -5.78 -2.65
N VAL A 89 3.85 -6.42 -2.15
CA VAL A 89 3.91 -7.86 -1.95
C VAL A 89 4.10 -8.17 -0.48
N PHE A 90 3.13 -8.86 0.10
CA PHE A 90 3.13 -9.31 1.48
C PHE A 90 3.48 -10.79 1.56
N GLN A 91 4.45 -11.10 2.42
CA GLN A 91 4.90 -12.44 2.76
C GLN A 91 4.63 -12.66 4.25
N ALA A 92 3.82 -13.68 4.56
CA ALA A 92 3.43 -14.06 5.91
C ALA A 92 4.58 -14.79 6.65
#